data_AF-A0A7W1PCS6-F1
#
_entry.id   AF-A0A7W1PCS6-F1
#
_cell.length_a   1.000
_cell.length_b   1.000
_cell.length_c   1.000
_cell.angle_alpha   90.00
_cell.angle_beta   90.00
_cell.angle_gamma   90.00
#
_symmetry.space_group_name_H-M   'P 1'
#
loop_
_entity.id
_entity.type
_entity.pdbx_description
1 polymer ?
#
loop_
_entity_poly.entity_id
_entity_poly.type
_entity_poly.pdbx_seq_one_letter_code
_entity_poly.pdbx_strand_id
1 'polypeptide(L)' 'MERFGVDAMKLVNSPLGRELNLRGVCARVVGGGRIRAGDVVRRVRLPVGS' A
#
# COMPACT_ATOMS: atom_id res chain seq x y z
N MET A 1 -14.46 14.88 5.93
CA MET A 1 -13.49 14.57 7.02
C MET A 1 -14.12 13.69 8.11
N GLU A 2 -15.35 13.21 7.91
CA GLU A 2 -16.22 12.83 9.02
C GLU A 2 -16.01 11.43 9.61
N ARG A 3 -15.26 10.52 8.97
CA ARG A 3 -15.14 9.15 9.49
C ARG A 3 -14.10 8.96 10.61
N PHE A 4 -12.96 9.67 10.55
CA PHE A 4 -11.83 9.43 11.46
C PHE A 4 -11.13 10.71 11.96
N GLY A 5 -11.57 11.91 11.55
CA GLY A 5 -11.02 13.18 12.03
C GLY A 5 -9.66 13.59 11.42
N VAL A 6 -9.16 14.77 11.81
CA VAL A 6 -7.94 15.37 11.24
C VAL A 6 -6.66 14.65 11.69
N ASP A 7 -6.60 14.22 12.95
CA ASP A 7 -5.37 13.64 13.49
C ASP A 7 -5.09 12.25 12.93
N ALA A 8 -6.15 11.46 12.67
CA ALA A 8 -6.01 10.22 11.91
C ALA A 8 -5.45 10.49 10.51
N MET A 9 -5.93 11.53 9.83
CA MET A 9 -5.43 11.91 8.50
C MET A 9 -3.97 12.37 8.54
N LYS A 10 -3.56 13.13 9.57
CA LYS A 10 -2.16 13.52 9.75
C LYS A 10 -1.26 12.31 9.99
N LEU A 11 -1.71 11.37 10.83
CA LEU A 11 -0.96 10.15 11.15
C LEU A 11 -0.69 9.31 9.89
N VAL A 12 -1.74 8.96 9.13
CA VAL A 12 -1.60 8.09 7.95
C VAL A 12 -0.85 8.76 6.79
N ASN A 13 -0.77 10.10 6.76
CA ASN A 13 -0.03 10.87 5.76
C ASN A 13 1.34 11.37 6.24
N SER A 14 1.74 11.09 7.48
CA SER A 14 3.10 11.39 7.99
C SER A 14 4.16 10.64 7.18
N PRO A 15 5.44 11.07 7.19
CA PRO A 15 6.52 10.37 6.50
C PRO A 15 6.56 8.87 6.85
N LEU A 16 6.55 8.57 8.16
CA LEU A 16 6.50 7.20 8.67
C LEU A 16 5.23 6.45 8.22
N GLY A 17 4.07 7.11 8.27
CA GLY A 17 2.80 6.54 7.82
C GLY A 17 2.81 6.17 6.33
N ARG A 18 3.51 6.95 5.51
CA ARG A 18 3.70 6.66 4.08
C ARG A 18 4.68 5.51 3.86
N GLU A 19 5.78 5.45 4.60
CA GLU A 19 6.73 4.34 4.55
C GLU A 19 6.07 3.00 4.90
N LEU A 20 5.17 3.01 5.89
CA LEU A 20 4.40 1.84 6.33
C LEU A 20 3.10 1.60 5.52
N ASN A 21 2.76 2.48 4.58
CA ASN A 21 1.52 2.43 3.79
C ASN A 21 0.22 2.41 4.62
N LEU A 22 0.15 3.17 5.74
CA LEU A 22 -1.01 3.20 6.64
C LEU A 22 -2.29 3.79 6.00
N ARG A 23 -2.13 4.54 4.90
CA ARG A 23 -3.25 5.03 4.05
C ARG A 23 -3.74 4.00 3.03
N GLY A 24 -3.16 2.80 3.01
CA GLY A 24 -3.38 1.78 1.99
C GLY A 24 -2.56 2.03 0.71
N VAL A 25 -2.62 1.06 -0.20
CA VAL A 25 -1.95 1.07 -1.50
C VAL A 25 -3.00 1.01 -2.60
N CYS A 26 -2.95 1.94 -3.55
CA CYS A 26 -3.76 1.85 -4.77
C CYS A 26 -2.94 1.12 -5.83
N ALA A 27 -3.45 0.00 -6.33
CA ALA A 27 -2.80 -0.83 -7.33
C ALA A 27 -3.79 -1.29 -8.40
N ARG A 28 -3.27 -1.60 -9.59
CA ARG A 28 -4.02 -2.21 -10.69
C ARG A 28 -3.64 -3.68 -10.79
N VAL A 29 -4.64 -4.54 -11.00
CA VAL A 29 -4.42 -5.96 -11.29
C VAL A 29 -3.85 -6.10 -12.71
N VAL A 30 -2.65 -6.67 -12.84
CA VAL A 30 -1.99 -6.92 -14.14
C VAL A 30 -2.16 -8.36 -14.63
N GLY A 31 -2.55 -9.27 -13.73
CA GLY A 31 -2.82 -10.67 -14.02
C GLY A 31 -3.77 -11.25 -12.98
N GLY A 32 -4.70 -12.11 -13.42
CA GLY A 32 -5.65 -12.79 -12.54
C GLY A 32 -4.99 -13.93 -11.75
N GLY A 33 -5.56 -14.25 -10.59
CA GLY A 33 -5.08 -15.33 -9.73
C GLY A 33 -5.85 -15.39 -8.42
N ARG A 34 -5.59 -16.42 -7.60
CA ARG A 34 -6.18 -16.57 -6.27
C ARG A 34 -5.17 -16.22 -5.20
N ILE A 35 -5.56 -15.36 -4.25
CA ILE A 35 -4.77 -14.96 -3.08
C ILE A 35 -5.44 -15.52 -1.83
N ARG A 36 -4.65 -15.89 -0.82
CA ARG A 36 -5.08 -16.35 0.50
C ARG A 36 -4.38 -15.55 1.59
N ALA A 37 -5.00 -15.51 2.77
CA ALA A 37 -4.35 -14.95 3.94
C ALA A 37 -3.06 -15.74 4.24
N GLY A 38 -1.96 -15.03 4.47
CA GLY A 38 -0.63 -15.63 4.69
C GLY A 38 0.28 -15.66 3.46
N ASP A 39 -0.24 -15.36 2.25
CA ASP A 39 0.62 -15.23 1.07
C ASP A 39 1.63 -14.08 1.24
N VAL A 40 2.90 -14.34 0.90
CA VAL A 40 3.98 -13.34 1.01
C VAL A 40 3.90 -12.36 -0.16
N VAL A 41 3.70 -11.08 0.16
CA VAL A 41 3.76 -9.99 -0.82
C VAL A 41 5.19 -9.50 -0.97
N ARG A 42 5.69 -9.45 -2.20
CA ARG A 42 7.05 -8.99 -2.50
C ARG A 42 7.01 -7.83 -3.49
N ARG A 43 7.69 -6.73 -3.16
CA ARG A 43 7.95 -5.66 -4.13
C ARG A 43 8.97 -6.15 -5.14
N VAL A 44 8.54 -6.42 -6.36
CA VAL A 44 9.44 -6.71 -7.48
C VAL A 44 9.88 -5.39 -8.10
N ARG A 45 11.19 -5.15 -8.21
CA ARG A 45 11.70 -4.18 -9.17
C ARG A 45 11.77 -4.90 -10.50
N LEU A 46 11.05 -4.38 -11.49
CA LEU A 46 11.28 -4.82 -12.85
C LEU A 46 12.75 -4.50 -13.18
N PRO A 47 13.49 -5.44 -13.79
CA PRO A 47 14.83 -5.13 -14.27
C PRO A 47 14.74 -3.92 -15.20
N VAL A 48 15.52 -2.89 -14.90
CA VAL A 48 15.78 -1.82 -15.85
C VAL A 48 16.61 -2.49 -16.96
N GLY A 49 16.14 -2.41 -18.20
CA GLY A 49 16.64 -3.19 -19.32
C GLY A 49 18.16 -3.15 -19.51
N SER A 50 18.69 -4.28 -20.02
CA SER A 50 20.01 -4.41 -20.63
C SER A 50 20.18 -3.53 -21.87
#